data_AF-A0A8D8Q377-F1
#
_entry.id   AF-A0A8D8Q377-F1
#
_cell.length_a   1.000
_cell.length_b   1.000
_cell.length_c   1.000
_cell.angle_alpha   90.00
_cell.angle_beta   90.00
_cell.angle_gamma   90.00
#
_symmetry.space_group_name_H-M   'P 1'
#
loop_
_entity.id
_entity.type
_entity.pdbx_description
1 polymer ?
#
loop_
_entity_poly.entity_id
_entity_poly.type
_entity_poly.pdbx_seq_one_letter_code
_entity_poly.pdbx_strand_id
1 'polypeptide(L)'
;MQRVSDHPLGVLFCMYSMAKKFVSHVDVKPCVLFAYASVIVELWREFPDFGKLLLGAFHEQCPYLIPVFWPQQEGQSNEQYYKSLGYQYIDGQVEKQELFLKRIIAMTQLYAAITITPTRAGGSKPHPHNLMFSWRWMAAMLSLDPQPDVSATLLYSYIKIAGNKMAVTYRKQFFKLIHFIKNNYLRRIKQVTPEDQSQQSIYILEELVNNIVKTNHVPPPEGQLPAKLW
;
A
#
# COMPACT_ATOMS: atom_id res chain seq x y z
N MET A 1 -33.33 16.98 9.10
CA MET A 1 -32.21 16.01 9.05
C MET A 1 -32.52 15.07 7.89
N GLN A 2 -31.81 15.18 6.77
CA GLN A 2 -32.05 14.28 5.62
C GLN A 2 -31.52 12.89 5.96
N ARG A 3 -32.32 11.84 5.73
CA ARG A 3 -31.90 10.46 5.92
C ARG A 3 -31.31 9.95 4.62
N VAL A 4 -30.27 9.14 4.73
CA VAL A 4 -29.61 8.52 3.55
C VAL A 4 -30.59 7.63 2.76
N SER A 5 -31.62 7.11 3.44
CA SER A 5 -32.71 6.32 2.85
C SER A 5 -33.69 7.13 1.98
N ASP A 6 -33.63 8.47 2.02
CA ASP A 6 -34.59 9.32 1.29
C ASP A 6 -34.32 9.32 -0.23
N HIS A 7 -33.16 8.83 -0.66
CA HIS A 7 -32.81 8.65 -2.07
C HIS A 7 -32.37 7.20 -2.34
N PRO A 8 -32.83 6.56 -3.44
CA PRO A 8 -32.52 5.14 -3.73
C PRO A 8 -31.02 4.87 -3.86
N LEU A 9 -30.24 5.85 -4.31
CA LEU A 9 -28.77 5.77 -4.42
C LEU A 9 -28.03 6.35 -3.23
N GLY A 10 -28.72 6.87 -2.20
CA GLY A 10 -28.09 7.60 -1.10
C GLY A 10 -27.07 6.75 -0.35
N VAL A 11 -27.42 5.50 -0.04
CA VAL A 11 -26.53 4.58 0.68
C VAL A 11 -25.27 4.27 -0.14
N LEU A 12 -25.42 3.98 -1.43
CA LEU A 12 -24.30 3.70 -2.33
C LEU A 12 -23.39 4.92 -2.49
N PHE A 13 -23.98 6.11 -2.64
CA PHE A 13 -23.26 7.37 -2.72
C PHE A 13 -22.44 7.62 -1.45
N CYS A 14 -23.03 7.43 -0.26
CA CYS A 14 -22.31 7.56 1.00
C CYS A 14 -21.14 6.56 1.12
N MET A 15 -21.34 5.30 0.75
CA MET A 15 -20.26 4.31 0.73
C MET A 15 -19.13 4.71 -0.23
N TYR A 16 -19.46 5.17 -1.43
CA TYR A 16 -18.49 5.64 -2.43
C TYR A 16 -17.71 6.87 -1.94
N SER A 17 -18.41 7.89 -1.44
CA SER A 17 -17.79 9.10 -0.91
C SER A 17 -16.87 8.80 0.27
N MET A 18 -17.30 7.90 1.16
CA MET A 18 -16.50 7.46 2.30
C MET A 18 -15.25 6.71 1.85
N ALA A 19 -15.37 5.77 0.91
CA ALA A 19 -14.23 5.04 0.32
C ALA A 19 -13.20 6.00 -0.29
N LYS A 20 -13.64 6.96 -1.11
CA LYS A 20 -12.75 8.00 -1.65
C LYS A 20 -12.12 8.87 -0.58
N LYS A 21 -12.85 9.20 0.49
CA LYS A 21 -12.33 10.02 1.59
C LYS A 21 -11.20 9.32 2.33
N PHE A 22 -11.35 8.02 2.61
CA PHE A 22 -10.30 7.21 3.24
C PHE A 22 -8.99 7.20 2.43
N VAL A 23 -9.07 7.10 1.09
CA VAL A 23 -7.88 7.04 0.23
C VAL A 23 -7.29 8.42 -0.10
N SER A 24 -8.12 9.47 -0.21
CA SER A 24 -7.63 10.82 -0.55
C SER A 24 -6.92 11.54 0.60
N HIS A 25 -7.17 11.16 1.86
CA HIS A 25 -6.62 11.85 3.04
C HIS A 25 -5.52 11.03 3.73
N VAL A 26 -4.80 10.20 2.98
CA VAL A 26 -3.70 9.40 3.52
C VAL A 26 -2.44 10.25 3.63
N ASP A 27 -2.48 11.29 4.47
CA ASP A 27 -1.28 11.87 5.12
C ASP A 27 -1.37 11.58 6.63
N VAL A 28 -1.73 10.32 6.90
CA VAL A 28 -2.02 9.82 8.23
C VAL A 28 -0.66 9.55 8.88
N LYS A 29 -0.34 10.29 9.95
CA LYS A 29 0.88 10.06 10.73
C LYS A 29 0.97 8.58 11.14
N PRO A 30 2.16 7.99 11.26
CA PRO A 30 2.33 6.58 11.66
C PRO A 30 1.52 6.20 12.91
N CYS A 31 1.38 7.12 13.87
CA CYS A 31 0.64 6.91 15.12
C CYS A 31 -0.89 6.75 14.95
N VAL A 32 -1.48 7.24 13.87
CA VAL A 32 -2.93 7.15 13.59
C VAL A 32 -3.26 6.15 12.48
N LEU A 33 -2.25 5.60 11.79
CA LEU A 33 -2.40 4.69 10.66
C LEU A 33 -3.24 3.45 11.02
N PHE A 34 -2.94 2.80 12.15
CA PHE A 34 -3.64 1.58 12.57
C PHE A 34 -5.04 1.85 13.11
N ALA A 35 -5.29 3.03 13.70
CA ALA A 35 -6.65 3.45 14.04
C ALA A 35 -7.50 3.62 12.77
N TYR A 36 -6.92 4.22 11.74
CA TYR A 36 -7.57 4.38 10.44
C TYR A 36 -7.83 3.03 9.76
N ALA A 37 -6.83 2.14 9.72
CA ALA A 37 -6.95 0.79 9.18
C ALA A 37 -8.01 -0.03 9.91
N SER A 38 -8.13 0.09 11.23
CA SER A 38 -9.16 -0.61 11.99
C SER A 38 -10.57 -0.19 11.62
N VAL A 39 -10.84 1.12 11.54
CA VAL A 39 -12.15 1.62 11.16
C VAL A 39 -12.52 1.07 9.78
N ILE A 40 -11.56 1.10 8.84
CA ILE A 40 -11.73 0.53 7.52
C ILE A 40 -12.06 -0.97 7.58
N VAL A 41 -11.30 -1.76 8.34
CA VAL A 41 -11.50 -3.21 8.44
C VAL A 41 -12.88 -3.55 9.00
N GLU A 42 -13.31 -2.88 10.07
CA GLU A 42 -14.63 -3.13 10.66
C GLU A 42 -15.78 -2.65 9.75
N LEU A 43 -15.62 -1.50 9.08
CA LEU A 43 -16.59 -1.06 8.07
C LEU A 43 -16.67 -2.02 6.89
N TRP A 44 -15.55 -2.55 6.42
CA TRP A 44 -15.50 -3.53 5.32
C TRP A 44 -16.16 -4.86 5.73
N ARG A 45 -15.95 -5.32 6.97
CA ARG A 45 -16.66 -6.49 7.50
C ARG A 45 -18.16 -6.29 7.49
N GLU A 46 -18.62 -5.09 7.86
CA GLU A 46 -20.04 -4.83 7.95
C GLU A 46 -20.68 -4.57 6.58
N PHE A 47 -19.99 -3.84 5.72
CA PHE A 47 -20.44 -3.43 4.40
C PHE A 47 -19.45 -3.91 3.31
N PRO A 48 -19.61 -5.13 2.77
CA PRO A 48 -18.69 -5.67 1.76
C PRO A 48 -18.55 -4.79 0.50
N ASP A 49 -19.61 -4.10 0.10
CA ASP A 49 -19.58 -3.22 -1.07
C ASP A 49 -18.75 -1.96 -0.83
N PHE A 50 -18.70 -1.44 0.40
CA PHE A 50 -17.76 -0.38 0.77
C PHE A 50 -16.32 -0.82 0.50
N GLY A 51 -15.96 -2.07 0.84
CA GLY A 51 -14.63 -2.60 0.59
C GLY A 51 -14.27 -2.73 -0.89
N LYS A 52 -15.22 -3.11 -1.75
CA LYS A 52 -15.02 -3.12 -3.21
C LYS A 52 -14.76 -1.71 -3.73
N LEU A 53 -15.53 -0.73 -3.26
CA LEU A 53 -15.36 0.68 -3.62
C LEU A 53 -14.04 1.25 -3.10
N LEU A 54 -13.61 0.83 -1.91
CA LEU A 54 -12.33 1.20 -1.31
C LEU A 54 -11.16 0.66 -2.13
N LEU A 55 -11.19 -0.61 -2.54
CA LEU A 55 -10.19 -1.17 -3.45
C LEU A 55 -10.16 -0.44 -4.79
N GLY A 56 -11.33 -0.11 -5.35
CA GLY A 56 -11.42 0.71 -6.55
C GLY A 56 -10.75 2.07 -6.39
N ALA A 57 -11.01 2.77 -5.28
CA ALA A 57 -10.38 4.05 -4.97
C ALA A 57 -8.86 3.94 -4.75
N PHE A 58 -8.39 2.87 -4.10
CA PHE A 58 -6.96 2.58 -3.97
C PHE A 58 -6.29 2.37 -5.32
N HIS A 59 -6.89 1.55 -6.19
CA HIS A 59 -6.35 1.23 -7.50
C HIS A 59 -6.36 2.43 -8.46
N GLU A 60 -7.37 3.30 -8.36
CA GLU A 60 -7.44 4.55 -9.13
C GLU A 60 -6.32 5.52 -8.74
N GLN A 61 -6.01 5.65 -7.44
CA GLN A 61 -5.03 6.63 -6.94
C GLN A 61 -3.61 6.08 -6.80
N CYS A 62 -3.47 4.77 -6.61
CA CYS A 62 -2.22 4.04 -6.47
C CYS A 62 -2.30 2.71 -7.26
N PRO A 63 -2.13 2.74 -8.59
CA PRO A 63 -2.21 1.57 -9.46
C PRO A 63 -1.23 0.45 -9.06
N TYR A 64 -0.14 0.80 -8.37
CA TYR A 64 0.88 -0.12 -7.89
C TYR A 64 0.39 -1.10 -6.80
N LEU A 65 -0.82 -0.89 -6.25
CA LEU A 65 -1.48 -1.86 -5.37
C LEU A 65 -2.08 -3.07 -6.13
N ILE A 66 -2.15 -3.02 -7.47
CA ILE A 66 -2.56 -4.14 -8.36
C ILE A 66 -1.37 -5.03 -8.79
N PRO A 67 -0.17 -4.77 -8.25
CA PRO A 67 1.15 -4.91 -8.89
C PRO A 67 1.15 -5.08 -10.42
N VAL A 68 0.90 -3.98 -11.12
CA VAL A 68 1.10 -3.90 -12.58
C VAL A 68 1.80 -2.59 -12.91
N PHE A 69 2.77 -2.63 -13.82
CA PHE A 69 3.38 -1.45 -14.43
C PHE A 69 2.88 -1.31 -15.86
N TRP A 70 2.02 -0.33 -16.09
CA TRP A 70 1.45 -0.08 -17.40
C TRP A 70 2.46 0.65 -18.28
N PRO A 71 2.80 0.14 -19.48
CA PRO A 71 3.56 0.91 -20.46
C PRO A 71 2.67 1.99 -21.08
N GLN A 72 3.30 3.06 -21.59
CA GLN A 72 2.59 4.05 -22.38
C GLN A 72 2.09 3.42 -23.69
N GLN A 73 0.81 3.62 -23.99
CA GLN A 73 0.20 3.09 -25.20
C GLN A 73 0.51 3.98 -26.41
N GLU A 74 0.53 3.38 -27.61
CA GLU A 74 0.70 4.15 -28.85
C GLU A 74 -0.45 5.15 -29.01
N GLY A 75 -0.12 6.42 -29.29
CA GLY A 75 -1.09 7.52 -29.38
C GLY A 75 -1.58 8.08 -28.05
N GLN A 76 -1.17 7.52 -26.89
CA GLN A 76 -1.50 8.05 -25.58
C GLN A 76 -0.66 9.29 -25.27
N SER A 77 -1.31 10.39 -24.87
CA SER A 77 -0.57 11.59 -24.45
C SER A 77 0.20 11.36 -23.15
N ASN A 78 1.29 12.10 -22.93
CA ASN A 78 2.04 12.00 -21.67
C ASN A 78 1.14 12.28 -20.46
N GLU A 79 0.22 13.24 -20.55
CA GLU A 79 -0.73 13.53 -19.48
C GLU A 79 -1.65 12.35 -19.16
N GLN A 80 -2.21 11.72 -20.18
CA GLN A 80 -3.04 10.51 -19.98
C GLN A 80 -2.21 9.38 -19.38
N TYR A 81 -0.96 9.23 -19.80
CA TYR A 81 -0.05 8.22 -19.28
C TYR A 81 0.29 8.46 -17.80
N TYR A 82 0.75 9.65 -17.44
CA TYR A 82 1.04 10.00 -16.04
C TYR A 82 -0.19 9.87 -15.13
N LYS A 83 -1.38 10.29 -15.59
CA LYS A 83 -2.63 10.05 -14.86
C LYS A 83 -2.90 8.56 -14.65
N SER A 84 -2.63 7.72 -15.65
CA SER A 84 -2.79 6.26 -15.52
C SER A 84 -1.80 5.61 -14.54
N LEU A 85 -0.66 6.25 -14.29
CA LEU A 85 0.30 5.87 -13.24
C LEU A 85 -0.11 6.41 -11.84
N GLY A 86 -1.18 7.19 -11.77
CA GLY A 86 -1.69 7.79 -10.55
C GLY A 86 -1.12 9.18 -10.25
N TYR A 87 -0.39 9.82 -11.18
CA TYR A 87 0.07 11.20 -10.97
C TYR A 87 -1.09 12.19 -11.05
N GLN A 88 -0.99 13.25 -10.25
CA GLN A 88 -1.89 14.40 -10.32
C GLN A 88 -1.35 15.48 -11.26
N TYR A 89 -2.27 16.21 -11.89
CA TYR A 89 -1.97 17.40 -12.65
C TYR A 89 -2.56 18.62 -11.93
N ILE A 90 -1.71 19.59 -11.62
CA ILE A 90 -2.08 20.83 -10.93
C ILE A 90 -1.75 21.96 -11.90
N ASP A 91 -2.76 22.74 -12.30
CA ASP A 91 -2.61 23.85 -13.25
C ASP A 91 -1.90 23.45 -14.56
N GLY A 92 -2.22 22.25 -15.07
CA GLY A 92 -1.63 21.71 -16.30
C GLY A 92 -0.21 21.15 -16.16
N GLN A 93 0.39 21.19 -14.96
CA GLN A 93 1.70 20.62 -14.68
C GLN A 93 1.58 19.32 -13.90
N VAL A 94 2.44 18.35 -14.24
CA VAL A 94 2.56 17.11 -13.47
C VAL A 94 3.05 17.42 -12.06
N GLU A 95 2.46 16.77 -11.05
CA GLU A 95 2.92 16.92 -9.68
C GLU A 95 4.39 16.53 -9.53
N LYS A 96 5.07 17.14 -8.55
CA LYS A 96 6.48 16.85 -8.28
C LYS A 96 6.63 15.41 -7.78
N GLN A 97 7.71 14.75 -8.21
CA GLN A 97 8.04 13.37 -7.85
C GLN A 97 8.01 13.12 -6.34
N GLU A 98 8.53 14.06 -5.53
CA GLU A 98 8.51 13.94 -4.06
C GLU A 98 7.10 13.89 -3.48
N LEU A 99 6.18 14.72 -3.98
CA LEU A 99 4.79 14.77 -3.52
C LEU A 99 4.03 13.52 -3.94
N PHE A 100 4.26 13.07 -5.18
CA PHE A 100 3.74 11.80 -5.69
C PHE A 100 4.19 10.63 -4.80
N LEU A 101 5.51 10.47 -4.60
CA LEU A 101 6.06 9.38 -3.78
C LEU A 101 5.52 9.44 -2.35
N LYS A 102 5.43 10.63 -1.73
CA LYS A 102 4.85 10.78 -0.39
C LYS A 102 3.42 10.22 -0.33
N ARG A 103 2.58 10.57 -1.30
CA ARG A 103 1.18 10.11 -1.37
C ARG A 103 1.09 8.60 -1.60
N ILE A 104 1.87 8.07 -2.53
CA ILE A 104 1.92 6.64 -2.85
C ILE A 104 2.41 5.83 -1.64
N ILE A 105 3.49 6.26 -0.97
CA ILE A 105 3.98 5.64 0.28
C ILE A 105 2.86 5.53 1.30
N ALA A 106 2.15 6.62 1.54
CA ALA A 106 1.14 6.66 2.58
C ALA A 106 -0.03 5.73 2.25
N MET A 107 -0.51 5.71 1.00
CA MET A 107 -1.53 4.77 0.53
C MET A 107 -1.07 3.30 0.67
N THR A 108 0.18 3.01 0.32
CA THR A 108 0.77 1.67 0.47
C THR A 108 0.86 1.24 1.93
N GLN A 109 1.27 2.15 2.82
CA GLN A 109 1.31 1.88 4.25
C GLN A 109 -0.08 1.61 4.82
N LEU A 110 -1.09 2.39 4.41
CA LEU A 110 -2.47 2.15 4.85
C LEU A 110 -3.01 0.80 4.34
N TYR A 111 -2.79 0.48 3.07
CA TYR A 111 -3.16 -0.80 2.50
C TYR A 111 -2.49 -1.97 3.25
N ALA A 112 -1.19 -1.87 3.50
CA ALA A 112 -0.46 -2.86 4.30
C ALA A 112 -1.02 -2.97 5.73
N ALA A 113 -1.32 -1.84 6.37
CA ALA A 113 -1.89 -1.79 7.72
C ALA A 113 -3.26 -2.48 7.78
N ILE A 114 -4.13 -2.24 6.79
CA ILE A 114 -5.43 -2.92 6.66
C ILE A 114 -5.24 -4.44 6.71
N THR A 115 -4.24 -4.98 6.02
CA THR A 115 -4.06 -6.44 5.93
C THR A 115 -3.59 -7.13 7.21
N ILE A 116 -2.98 -6.37 8.13
CA ILE A 116 -2.40 -6.90 9.37
C ILE A 116 -3.19 -6.50 10.62
N THR A 117 -4.13 -5.57 10.47
CA THR A 117 -4.96 -5.09 11.58
C THR A 117 -5.91 -6.21 12.02
N PRO A 118 -5.92 -6.59 13.30
CA PRO A 118 -6.83 -7.63 13.77
C PRO A 118 -8.28 -7.12 13.75
N THR A 119 -9.20 -8.05 13.61
CA THR A 119 -10.63 -7.79 13.79
C THR A 119 -11.03 -7.99 15.24
N ARG A 120 -12.10 -7.34 15.70
CA ARG A 120 -12.64 -7.54 17.07
C ARG A 120 -12.95 -9.01 17.36
N ALA A 121 -12.62 -9.44 18.57
CA ALA A 121 -12.89 -10.79 19.05
C ALA A 121 -14.41 -11.04 19.13
N GLY A 122 -14.85 -12.24 18.73
CA GLY A 122 -16.27 -12.62 18.79
C GLY A 122 -17.14 -12.19 17.61
N GLY A 123 -16.61 -11.46 16.62
CA GLY A 123 -17.35 -11.18 15.39
C GLY A 123 -17.46 -12.41 14.48
N SER A 124 -18.64 -12.65 13.89
CA SER A 124 -18.92 -13.84 13.07
C SER A 124 -18.25 -13.85 11.69
N LYS A 125 -17.88 -12.68 11.16
CA LYS A 125 -17.31 -12.53 9.80
C LYS A 125 -15.78 -12.54 9.84
N PRO A 126 -15.08 -13.25 8.93
CA PRO A 126 -13.62 -13.25 8.87
C PRO A 126 -13.07 -11.87 8.44
N HIS A 127 -11.76 -11.67 8.60
CA HIS A 127 -11.09 -10.48 8.10
C HIS A 127 -11.19 -10.41 6.57
N PRO A 128 -11.78 -9.36 5.98
CA PRO A 128 -12.17 -9.32 4.57
C PRO A 128 -10.96 -9.23 3.63
N HIS A 129 -9.87 -8.62 4.09
CA HIS A 129 -8.66 -8.38 3.30
C HIS A 129 -7.38 -8.72 4.06
N ASN A 130 -7.26 -9.96 4.51
CA ASN A 130 -6.24 -10.39 5.48
C ASN A 130 -4.79 -10.44 4.92
N LEU A 131 -3.85 -10.89 5.76
CA LEU A 131 -2.41 -10.97 5.44
C LEU A 131 -2.07 -11.76 4.16
N MET A 132 -2.93 -12.67 3.70
CA MET A 132 -2.72 -13.38 2.43
C MET A 132 -2.60 -12.39 1.25
N PHE A 133 -3.37 -11.30 1.26
CA PHE A 133 -3.31 -10.29 0.20
C PHE A 133 -1.98 -9.53 0.20
N SER A 134 -1.38 -9.31 1.37
CA SER A 134 -0.02 -8.77 1.48
C SER A 134 1.05 -9.70 0.93
N TRP A 135 0.93 -11.01 1.18
CA TRP A 135 1.83 -11.99 0.59
C TRP A 135 1.72 -12.01 -0.94
N ARG A 136 0.49 -12.03 -1.46
CA ARG A 136 0.22 -12.01 -2.91
C ARG A 136 0.77 -10.74 -3.56
N TRP A 137 0.52 -9.57 -2.94
CA TRP A 137 1.04 -8.29 -3.42
C TRP A 137 2.58 -8.31 -3.49
N MET A 138 3.25 -8.72 -2.40
CA MET A 138 4.72 -8.72 -2.34
C MET A 138 5.34 -9.70 -3.34
N ALA A 139 4.77 -10.90 -3.48
CA ALA A 139 5.25 -11.89 -4.46
C ALA A 139 5.06 -11.40 -5.90
N ALA A 140 3.92 -10.79 -6.22
CA ALA A 140 3.64 -10.24 -7.55
C ALA A 140 4.55 -9.05 -7.86
N MET A 141 4.72 -8.11 -6.92
CA MET A 141 5.62 -6.96 -7.08
C MET A 141 7.06 -7.38 -7.37
N LEU A 142 7.57 -8.40 -6.66
CA LEU A 142 8.93 -8.92 -6.86
C LEU A 142 9.11 -9.71 -8.17
N SER A 143 8.00 -10.08 -8.82
CA SER A 143 8.01 -10.76 -10.11
C SER A 143 8.09 -9.77 -11.29
N LEU A 144 7.74 -8.50 -11.07
CA LEU A 144 7.83 -7.45 -12.09
C LEU A 144 9.27 -6.96 -12.28
N ASP A 145 9.57 -6.39 -13.45
CA ASP A 145 10.75 -5.55 -13.63
C ASP A 145 10.63 -4.27 -12.81
N PRO A 146 11.66 -3.89 -12.04
CA PRO A 146 11.56 -2.74 -11.14
C PRO A 146 11.41 -1.43 -11.91
N GLN A 147 10.69 -0.49 -11.30
CA GLN A 147 10.60 0.89 -11.74
C GLN A 147 11.52 1.77 -10.88
N PRO A 148 12.26 2.72 -11.48
CA PRO A 148 13.07 3.69 -10.75
C PRO A 148 12.24 4.44 -9.71
N ASP A 149 12.85 4.69 -8.54
CA ASP A 149 12.24 5.22 -7.31
C ASP A 149 11.10 4.36 -6.73
N VAL A 150 10.05 4.10 -7.50
CA VAL A 150 8.79 3.49 -7.09
C VAL A 150 8.99 2.11 -6.47
N SER A 151 9.72 1.20 -7.12
CA SER A 151 9.86 -0.17 -6.62
C SER A 151 10.54 -0.22 -5.25
N ALA A 152 11.62 0.55 -5.07
CA ALA A 152 12.35 0.57 -3.81
C ALA A 152 11.51 1.20 -2.69
N THR A 153 10.86 2.32 -2.98
CA THR A 153 9.97 3.04 -2.06
C THR A 153 8.81 2.17 -1.59
N LEU A 154 8.13 1.50 -2.52
CA LEU A 154 6.99 0.63 -2.21
C LEU A 154 7.41 -0.57 -1.36
N LEU A 155 8.49 -1.27 -1.73
CA LEU A 155 8.98 -2.41 -0.94
C LEU A 155 9.39 -1.99 0.46
N TYR A 156 10.12 -0.88 0.61
CA TYR A 156 10.52 -0.35 1.91
C TYR A 156 9.29 -0.06 2.78
N SER A 157 8.34 0.72 2.25
CA SER A 157 7.15 1.13 2.98
C SER A 157 6.28 -0.06 3.41
N TYR A 158 6.14 -1.05 2.53
CA TYR A 158 5.36 -2.25 2.80
C TYR A 158 6.00 -3.15 3.86
N ILE A 159 7.31 -3.39 3.77
CA ILE A 159 8.05 -4.20 4.75
C ILE A 159 8.03 -3.52 6.12
N LYS A 160 8.16 -2.20 6.19
CA LYS A 160 8.07 -1.44 7.45
C LYS A 160 6.74 -1.65 8.18
N ILE A 161 5.63 -1.83 7.45
CA ILE A 161 4.31 -2.03 8.05
C ILE A 161 3.99 -3.51 8.26
N ALA A 162 4.01 -4.32 7.20
CA ALA A 162 3.54 -5.71 7.27
C ALA A 162 4.65 -6.74 7.52
N GLY A 163 5.92 -6.34 7.48
CA GLY A 163 7.07 -7.24 7.52
C GLY A 163 7.13 -8.11 8.78
N ASN A 164 6.89 -7.53 9.96
CA ASN A 164 6.86 -8.31 11.22
C ASN A 164 5.77 -9.39 11.19
N LYS A 165 4.54 -9.02 10.82
CA LYS A 165 3.42 -9.98 10.75
C LYS A 165 3.67 -11.08 9.72
N MET A 166 4.26 -10.74 8.57
CA MET A 166 4.67 -11.71 7.55
C MET A 166 5.80 -12.63 8.05
N ALA A 167 6.80 -12.09 8.74
CA ALA A 167 7.89 -12.88 9.31
C ALA A 167 7.38 -13.90 10.33
N VAL A 168 6.47 -13.49 11.23
CA VAL A 168 5.86 -14.39 12.23
C VAL A 168 5.00 -15.47 11.57
N THR A 169 4.21 -15.09 10.56
CA THR A 169 3.21 -15.98 9.95
C THR A 169 3.84 -16.95 8.94
N TYR A 170 4.67 -16.45 8.02
CA TYR A 170 5.25 -17.24 6.92
C TYR A 170 6.68 -17.72 7.20
N ARG A 171 7.32 -17.24 8.29
CA ARG A 171 8.61 -17.71 8.80
C ARG A 171 9.66 -17.78 7.69
N LYS A 172 10.23 -18.98 7.45
CA LYS A 172 11.27 -19.23 6.45
C LYS A 172 10.91 -18.71 5.05
N GLN A 173 9.64 -18.74 4.65
CA GLN A 173 9.25 -18.28 3.31
C GLN A 173 9.37 -16.76 3.18
N PHE A 174 9.03 -16.00 4.23
CA PHE A 174 9.24 -14.55 4.23
C PHE A 174 10.73 -14.21 4.12
N PHE A 175 11.57 -14.86 4.92
CA PHE A 175 13.01 -14.60 4.86
C PHE A 175 13.63 -14.99 3.52
N LYS A 176 13.12 -16.01 2.82
CA LYS A 176 13.54 -16.29 1.43
C LYS A 176 13.25 -15.12 0.49
N LEU A 177 12.10 -14.47 0.62
CA LEU A 177 11.79 -13.26 -0.15
C LEU A 177 12.73 -12.10 0.20
N ILE A 178 13.05 -11.90 1.49
CA ILE A 178 14.03 -10.88 1.90
C ILE A 178 15.42 -11.15 1.30
N HIS A 179 15.87 -12.40 1.30
CA HIS A 179 17.14 -12.78 0.64
C HIS A 179 17.07 -12.59 -0.87
N PHE A 180 15.93 -12.88 -1.50
CA PHE A 180 15.74 -12.61 -2.93
C PHE A 180 15.84 -11.11 -3.23
N ILE A 181 15.22 -10.25 -2.41
CA ILE A 181 15.34 -8.79 -2.54
C ILE A 181 16.80 -8.38 -2.47
N LYS A 182 17.51 -8.84 -1.42
CA LYS A 182 18.93 -8.52 -1.19
C LYS A 182 19.81 -8.91 -2.38
N ASN A 183 19.72 -10.17 -2.79
CA ASN A 183 20.70 -10.79 -3.68
C ASN A 183 20.38 -10.60 -5.17
N ASN A 184 19.13 -10.33 -5.52
CA ASN A 184 18.68 -10.27 -6.91
C ASN A 184 17.96 -8.96 -7.23
N TYR A 185 16.92 -8.62 -6.46
CA TYR A 185 16.03 -7.52 -6.84
C TYR A 185 16.68 -6.14 -6.69
N LEU A 186 17.47 -5.90 -5.63
CA LEU A 186 18.22 -4.65 -5.46
C LEU A 186 19.17 -4.37 -6.62
N ARG A 187 19.84 -5.41 -7.15
CA ARG A 187 20.70 -5.27 -8.34
C ARG A 187 19.88 -4.82 -9.56
N ARG A 188 18.70 -5.43 -9.78
CA ARG A 188 17.81 -5.04 -10.88
C ARG A 188 17.34 -3.59 -10.74
N ILE A 189 17.01 -3.14 -9.52
CA ILE A 189 16.63 -1.73 -9.26
C ILE A 189 17.79 -0.78 -9.60
N LYS A 190 19.01 -1.09 -9.15
CA LYS A 190 20.21 -0.29 -9.44
C LYS A 190 20.51 -0.19 -10.95
N GLN A 191 20.23 -1.24 -11.72
CA GLN A 191 20.46 -1.25 -13.18
C GLN A 191 19.48 -0.37 -13.96
N VAL A 192 18.24 -0.22 -13.49
CA VAL A 192 17.22 0.59 -14.18
C VAL A 192 17.18 2.03 -13.69
N THR A 193 17.78 2.33 -12.53
CA THR A 193 17.74 3.67 -11.92
C THR A 193 18.94 4.49 -12.39
N PRO A 194 18.72 5.59 -13.12
CA PRO A 194 19.79 6.49 -13.56
C PRO A 194 20.61 7.08 -12.39
N GLU A 195 21.88 7.41 -12.62
CA GLU A 195 22.78 7.97 -11.59
C GLU A 195 22.35 9.37 -11.11
N ASP A 196 21.60 10.10 -11.94
CA ASP A 196 21.04 11.43 -11.66
C ASP A 196 19.71 11.40 -10.88
N GLN A 197 19.11 10.22 -10.68
CA GLN A 197 17.92 10.05 -9.85
C GLN A 197 18.27 9.73 -8.38
N SER A 198 17.28 9.89 -7.49
CA SER A 198 17.48 9.76 -6.05
C SER A 198 17.79 8.32 -5.64
N GLN A 199 19.08 8.03 -5.43
CA GLN A 199 19.56 6.75 -4.89
C GLN A 199 19.11 6.50 -3.43
N GLN A 200 18.47 7.48 -2.79
CA GLN A 200 18.01 7.40 -1.41
C GLN A 200 17.03 6.24 -1.18
N SER A 201 16.05 6.04 -2.07
CA SER A 201 15.07 4.96 -1.94
C SER A 201 15.71 3.57 -1.98
N ILE A 202 16.76 3.42 -2.79
CA ILE A 202 17.55 2.18 -2.89
C ILE A 202 18.33 1.96 -1.60
N TYR A 203 19.02 3.00 -1.12
CA TYR A 203 19.82 2.94 0.11
C TYR A 203 19.00 2.53 1.33
N ILE A 204 17.85 3.17 1.56
CA ILE A 204 17.00 2.86 2.73
C ILE A 204 16.43 1.44 2.68
N LEU A 205 16.10 0.94 1.48
CA LEU A 205 15.64 -0.43 1.30
C LEU A 205 16.78 -1.42 1.55
N GLU A 206 17.95 -1.14 1.00
CA GLU A 206 19.15 -1.96 1.16
C GLU A 206 19.57 -2.04 2.64
N GLU A 207 19.57 -0.93 3.36
CA GLU A 207 19.83 -0.88 4.79
C GLU A 207 18.82 -1.73 5.58
N LEU A 208 17.52 -1.54 5.32
CA LEU A 208 16.44 -2.30 5.97
C LEU A 208 16.61 -3.81 5.74
N VAL A 209 16.82 -4.22 4.49
CA VAL A 209 16.96 -5.63 4.11
C VAL A 209 18.22 -6.24 4.71
N ASN A 210 19.35 -5.51 4.69
CA ASN A 210 20.59 -5.97 5.30
C ASN A 210 20.45 -6.16 6.82
N ASN A 211 19.76 -5.24 7.51
CA ASN A 211 19.48 -5.35 8.93
C ASN A 211 18.59 -6.55 9.25
N ILE A 212 17.55 -6.81 8.45
CA ILE A 212 16.69 -7.99 8.62
C ILE A 212 17.47 -9.28 8.39
N VAL A 213 18.33 -9.34 7.36
CA VAL A 213 19.16 -10.53 7.10
C VAL A 213 20.17 -10.77 8.22
N LYS A 214 20.81 -9.71 8.74
CA LYS A 214 21.81 -9.81 9.81
C LYS A 214 21.19 -10.25 11.14
N THR A 215 20.02 -9.71 11.48
CA THR A 215 19.37 -9.95 12.78
C THR A 215 18.39 -11.12 12.76
N ASN A 216 17.97 -11.56 11.56
CA ASN A 216 16.86 -12.48 11.35
C ASN A 216 15.57 -12.03 12.07
N HIS A 217 15.39 -10.70 12.19
CA HIS A 217 14.32 -10.08 12.94
C HIS A 217 13.74 -8.90 12.15
N VAL A 218 12.41 -8.71 12.26
CA VAL A 218 11.73 -7.53 11.75
C VAL A 218 11.01 -6.88 12.92
N PRO A 219 11.31 -5.62 13.28
CA PRO A 219 10.63 -4.94 14.37
C PRO A 219 9.13 -4.77 14.05
N PRO A 220 8.25 -4.82 15.05
CA PRO A 220 6.84 -4.49 14.85
C PRO A 220 6.69 -3.04 14.38
N PRO A 221 5.69 -2.73 13.55
CA PRO A 221 5.44 -1.36 13.11
C PRO A 221 4.96 -0.49 14.27
N GLU A 222 5.37 0.78 14.25
CA GLU A 222 4.93 1.77 15.22
C GLU A 222 3.42 2.03 15.11
N GLY A 223 2.78 2.34 16.24
CA GLY A 223 1.36 2.69 16.26
C GLY A 223 0.38 1.52 16.21
N GLN A 224 0.85 0.26 16.29
CA GLN A 224 -0.07 -0.88 16.42
C GLN A 224 -0.96 -0.73 17.66
N LEU A 225 -2.25 -0.94 17.45
CA LEU A 225 -3.22 -0.87 18.53
C LEU A 225 -3.08 -2.09 19.45
N PRO A 226 -3.05 -1.89 20.78
CA PRO A 226 -2.81 -2.97 21.73
C PRO A 226 -3.95 -3.99 21.68
N ALA A 227 -3.64 -5.26 21.94
CA ALA A 227 -4.61 -6.35 21.92
C ALA A 227 -5.83 -6.10 22.83
N LYS A 228 -5.65 -5.34 23.92
CA LYS A 228 -6.70 -4.99 24.89
C LYS A 228 -7.70 -3.93 24.40
N LEU A 229 -7.44 -3.27 23.28
CA LEU A 229 -8.37 -2.30 22.68
C LEU A 229 -9.49 -3.00 21.89
N TRP A 230 -9.34 -4.29 21.57
CA TRP A 230 -10.17 -5.05 20.64
C TRP A 230 -11.20 -5.94 21.33
#